data_AF-A0A0H3GNT0-F1
#
_entry.id   AF-A0A0H3GNT0-F1
#
_cell.length_a   1.000
_cell.length_b   1.000
_cell.length_c   1.000
_cell.angle_alpha   90.00
_cell.angle_beta   90.00
_cell.angle_gamma   90.00
#
_symmetry.space_group_name_H-M   'P 1'
#
loop_
_entity.id
_entity.type
_entity.pdbx_description
1 polymer ?
#
loop_
_entity_poly.entity_id
_entity_poly.type
_entity_poly.pdbx_seq_one_letter_code
_entity_poly.pdbx_strand_id
1 'polypeptide(L)'
;MSILQNLVAASQLDESALRQQARSRQAQWQSWLAPVSDAQPTGDDPGYDDDFQRIREEVNKISGVDTELICQLAEKLLTQTCKDLRVITFYVWARLQRDGETGLAEGVTLLAAMLERFGAMLHPQRERSCKSALE
;
A
#
# COMPACT_ATOMS: atom_id res chain seq x y z
N MET A 1 14.09 -6.13 -23.36
CA MET A 1 12.86 -5.38 -23.00
C MET A 1 12.22 -6.06 -21.81
N SER A 2 11.78 -5.31 -20.81
CA SER A 2 11.14 -5.90 -19.63
C SER A 2 9.71 -6.36 -19.96
N ILE A 3 9.19 -7.35 -19.22
CA ILE A 3 7.80 -7.83 -19.38
C ILE A 3 6.80 -6.68 -19.36
N LEU A 4 7.03 -5.65 -18.53
CA LEU A 4 6.17 -4.47 -18.45
C LEU A 4 6.16 -3.65 -19.75
N GLN A 5 7.33 -3.44 -20.38
CA GLN A 5 7.41 -2.74 -21.67
C GLN A 5 6.62 -3.49 -22.76
N ASN A 6 6.71 -4.82 -22.78
CA ASN A 6 5.95 -5.64 -23.72
C ASN A 6 4.44 -5.54 -23.46
N LEU A 7 4.02 -5.49 -22.20
CA LEU A 7 2.61 -5.39 -21.81
C LEU A 7 2.02 -4.02 -22.20
N VAL A 8 2.76 -2.94 -21.97
CA VAL A 8 2.36 -1.59 -22.43
C VAL A 8 2.28 -1.55 -23.96
N ALA A 9 3.30 -2.07 -24.66
CA ALA A 9 3.28 -2.12 -26.13
C ALA A 9 2.12 -2.97 -26.68
N ALA A 10 1.84 -4.13 -26.06
CA ALA A 10 0.74 -5.02 -26.43
C ALA A 10 -0.63 -4.43 -26.13
N SER A 11 -0.75 -3.57 -25.11
CA SER A 11 -2.02 -2.91 -24.77
C SER A 11 -2.49 -1.97 -25.89
N GLN A 12 -1.58 -1.47 -26.74
CA GLN A 12 -1.85 -0.44 -27.77
C GLN A 12 -2.54 0.82 -27.22
N LEU A 13 -2.56 0.98 -25.90
CA LEU A 13 -3.17 2.11 -25.23
C LEU A 13 -2.22 3.31 -25.30
N ASP A 14 -2.78 4.49 -25.56
CA ASP A 14 -2.01 5.73 -25.54
C ASP A 14 -1.48 5.98 -24.12
N GLU A 15 -0.15 6.16 -24.02
CA GLU A 15 0.54 6.40 -22.76
C GLU A 15 0.00 7.67 -22.07
N SER A 16 -0.38 8.69 -22.85
CA SER A 16 -0.94 9.92 -22.30
C SER A 16 -2.29 9.67 -21.61
N ALA A 17 -3.16 8.88 -22.23
CA ALA A 17 -4.45 8.45 -21.68
C ALA A 17 -4.26 7.60 -20.41
N LEU A 18 -3.31 6.65 -20.43
CA LEU A 18 -2.99 5.82 -19.26
C LEU A 18 -2.49 6.67 -18.08
N ARG A 19 -1.61 7.64 -18.34
CA ARG A 19 -1.13 8.58 -17.31
C ARG A 19 -2.27 9.45 -16.77
N GLN A 20 -3.18 9.91 -17.63
CA GLN A 20 -4.34 10.69 -17.19
C GLN A 20 -5.29 9.86 -16.32
N GLN A 21 -5.52 8.60 -16.67
CA GLN A 21 -6.31 7.66 -15.86
C GLN A 21 -5.63 7.32 -14.53
N ALA A 22 -4.30 7.19 -14.49
CA ALA A 22 -3.57 7.03 -13.25
C ALA A 22 -3.72 8.26 -12.33
N ARG A 23 -3.65 9.47 -12.90
CA ARG A 23 -3.86 10.73 -12.15
C ARG A 23 -5.28 10.88 -11.63
N SER A 24 -6.30 10.51 -12.41
CA SER A 24 -7.70 10.56 -11.93
C SER A 24 -7.93 9.56 -10.79
N ARG A 25 -7.34 8.36 -10.87
CA ARG A 25 -7.33 7.39 -9.77
C ARG A 25 -6.57 7.92 -8.55
N GLN A 26 -5.47 8.66 -8.71
CA GLN A 26 -4.78 9.29 -7.57
C GLN A 26 -5.68 10.28 -6.82
N ALA A 27 -6.61 10.97 -7.50
CA ALA A 27 -7.57 11.85 -6.84
C ALA A 27 -8.49 11.08 -5.87
N GLN A 28 -8.84 9.83 -6.18
CA GLN A 28 -9.62 8.96 -5.30
C GLN A 28 -8.85 8.59 -4.02
N TRP A 29 -7.52 8.60 -4.09
CA TRP A 29 -6.62 8.27 -2.98
C TRP A 29 -6.18 9.50 -2.17
N GLN A 30 -6.82 10.67 -2.36
CA GLN A 30 -6.36 11.90 -1.73
C GLN A 30 -6.30 11.81 -0.19
N SER A 31 -7.30 11.17 0.45
CA SER A 31 -7.30 10.94 1.90
C SER A 31 -6.20 9.96 2.34
N TRP A 32 -5.96 8.92 1.54
CA TRP A 32 -4.91 7.92 1.77
C TRP A 32 -3.51 8.49 1.57
N LEU A 33 -3.36 9.51 0.73
CA LEU A 33 -2.09 10.16 0.45
C LEU A 33 -1.86 11.39 1.33
N ALA A 34 -2.86 11.91 2.03
CA ALA A 34 -2.67 13.03 2.95
C ALA A 34 -1.67 12.64 4.07
N PRO A 35 -0.73 13.52 4.45
CA PRO A 35 0.15 13.27 5.58
C PRO A 35 -0.67 13.06 6.86
N VAL A 36 -0.20 12.19 7.75
CA VAL A 36 -0.87 11.90 9.04
C VAL A 36 -0.91 13.15 9.91
N SER A 37 0.19 13.90 9.96
CA SER A 37 0.28 15.21 10.59
C SER A 37 1.40 16.05 9.94
N ASP A 38 1.41 17.36 10.21
CA ASP A 38 2.48 18.24 9.73
C ASP A 38 3.84 17.90 10.36
N ALA A 39 3.85 17.50 11.63
CA ALA A 39 5.07 17.16 12.37
C ALA A 39 5.62 15.78 12.00
N GLN A 40 4.74 14.83 11.72
CA GLN A 40 5.07 13.45 11.35
C GLN A 40 4.20 13.01 10.16
N PRO A 41 4.60 13.33 8.91
CA PRO A 41 3.80 13.04 7.72
C PRO A 41 3.46 11.56 7.52
N THR A 42 4.31 10.65 8.00
CA THR A 42 4.13 9.20 7.89
C THR A 42 3.67 8.52 9.18
N GLY A 43 3.37 9.30 10.22
CA GLY A 43 2.97 8.78 11.54
C GLY A 43 4.02 7.89 12.20
N ASP A 44 3.59 7.10 13.18
CA ASP A 44 4.45 6.18 13.90
C ASP A 44 4.52 4.80 13.23
N ASP A 45 5.56 4.01 13.53
CA ASP A 45 5.64 2.61 13.07
C ASP A 45 4.49 1.82 13.74
N PRO A 46 3.62 1.15 12.96
CA PRO A 46 2.47 0.43 13.51
C PRO A 46 2.83 -0.90 14.17
N GLY A 47 4.12 -1.20 14.40
CA GLY A 47 4.62 -2.49 14.88
C GLY A 47 4.00 -2.98 16.20
N TYR A 48 3.43 -2.12 17.03
CA TYR A 48 2.66 -2.48 18.23
C TYR A 48 1.19 -2.03 18.19
N ASP A 49 0.72 -1.52 17.05
CA ASP A 49 -0.67 -1.11 16.88
C ASP A 49 -1.58 -2.34 16.81
N ASP A 50 -2.70 -2.31 17.54
CA ASP A 50 -3.64 -3.42 17.65
C ASP A 50 -4.25 -3.80 16.29
N ASP A 51 -4.57 -2.82 15.45
CA ASP A 51 -5.15 -3.07 14.13
C ASP A 51 -4.10 -3.69 13.21
N PHE A 52 -2.83 -3.29 13.34
CA PHE A 52 -1.74 -3.90 12.58
C PHE A 52 -1.49 -5.34 13.01
N GLN A 53 -1.49 -5.64 14.31
CA GLN A 53 -1.39 -7.02 14.80
C GLN A 53 -2.56 -7.86 14.31
N ARG A 54 -3.78 -7.31 14.35
CA ARG A 54 -4.98 -7.99 13.87
C ARG A 54 -4.92 -8.30 12.37
N ILE A 55 -4.43 -7.38 11.53
CA ILE A 55 -4.18 -7.68 10.11
C ILE A 55 -3.21 -8.84 9.97
N ARG A 56 -2.10 -8.85 10.73
CA ARG A 56 -1.11 -9.92 10.66
C ARG A 56 -1.68 -11.26 11.08
N GLU A 57 -2.48 -11.30 12.15
CA GLU A 57 -3.19 -12.51 12.57
C GLU A 57 -4.12 -13.02 11.48
N GLU A 58 -4.88 -12.11 10.84
CA GLU A 58 -5.81 -12.44 9.78
C GLU A 58 -5.10 -13.04 8.56
N VAL A 59 -4.03 -12.39 8.09
CA VAL A 59 -3.22 -12.85 6.95
C VAL A 59 -2.53 -14.19 7.23
N ASN A 60 -2.24 -14.51 8.49
CA ASN A 60 -1.60 -15.77 8.88
C ASN A 60 -2.57 -16.95 9.02
N LYS A 61 -3.88 -16.74 8.89
CA LYS A 61 -4.85 -17.84 8.92
C LYS A 61 -4.68 -18.75 7.70
N ILE A 62 -4.74 -20.06 7.93
CA ILE A 62 -4.65 -21.08 6.87
C ILE A 62 -5.91 -21.08 5.99
N SER A 63 -7.06 -20.73 6.56
CA SER A 63 -8.34 -20.65 5.86
C SER A 63 -9.27 -19.68 6.60
N GLY A 64 -10.30 -19.18 5.91
CA GLY A 64 -11.25 -18.24 6.51
C GLY A 64 -10.65 -16.88 6.82
N VAL A 65 -9.70 -16.43 5.99
CA VAL A 65 -9.16 -15.06 6.05
C VAL A 65 -10.28 -14.08 5.71
N ASP A 66 -10.53 -13.14 6.61
CA ASP A 66 -11.41 -12.00 6.45
C ASP A 66 -10.66 -10.86 5.75
N THR A 67 -10.70 -10.90 4.42
CA THR A 67 -10.13 -9.86 3.57
C THR A 67 -10.87 -8.53 3.68
N GLU A 68 -12.14 -8.53 4.11
CA GLU A 68 -12.87 -7.29 4.35
C GLU A 68 -12.29 -6.53 5.51
N LEU A 69 -12.10 -7.24 6.62
CA LEU A 69 -11.49 -6.72 7.83
C LEU A 69 -10.09 -6.19 7.53
N ILE A 70 -9.26 -6.91 6.77
CA ILE A 70 -7.93 -6.43 6.38
C ILE A 70 -8.03 -5.10 5.62
N CYS A 71 -8.95 -4.98 4.66
CA CYS A 71 -9.15 -3.73 3.93
C CYS A 71 -9.56 -2.57 4.85
N GLN A 72 -10.53 -2.80 5.74
CA GLN A 72 -11.02 -1.80 6.69
C GLN A 72 -9.93 -1.32 7.67
N LEU A 73 -9.20 -2.26 8.25
CA LEU A 73 -8.11 -1.95 9.19
C LEU A 73 -6.95 -1.26 8.48
N ALA A 74 -6.59 -1.70 7.28
CA ALA A 74 -5.52 -1.07 6.51
C ALA A 74 -5.89 0.35 6.08
N GLU A 75 -7.15 0.60 5.71
CA GLU A 75 -7.66 1.96 5.45
C GLU A 75 -7.52 2.85 6.67
N LYS A 76 -8.00 2.38 7.82
CA LYS A 76 -7.89 3.13 9.08
C LYS A 76 -6.43 3.45 9.41
N LEU A 77 -5.55 2.46 9.38
CA LEU A 77 -4.11 2.64 9.63
C LEU A 77 -3.50 3.64 8.66
N LEU A 78 -3.76 3.50 7.35
CA LEU A 78 -3.13 4.32 6.32
C LEU A 78 -3.68 5.74 6.25
N THR A 79 -4.88 5.99 6.74
CA THR A 79 -5.48 7.34 6.73
C THR A 79 -5.32 8.06 8.07
N GLN A 80 -5.14 7.35 9.18
CA GLN A 80 -5.19 7.94 10.52
C GLN A 80 -3.94 7.70 11.37
N THR A 81 -3.20 6.61 11.15
CA THR A 81 -2.13 6.19 12.06
C THR A 81 -0.75 6.33 11.44
N CYS A 82 -0.53 5.79 10.24
CA CYS A 82 0.80 5.62 9.67
C CYS A 82 0.80 5.58 8.13
N LYS A 83 1.99 5.69 7.52
CA LYS A 83 2.22 5.36 6.11
C LYS A 83 3.24 4.23 6.04
N ASP A 84 2.75 2.99 5.98
CA ASP A 84 3.56 1.79 6.11
C ASP A 84 3.41 0.86 4.90
N LEU A 85 4.53 0.46 4.30
CA LEU A 85 4.62 -0.41 3.13
C LEU A 85 4.05 -1.81 3.37
N ARG A 86 4.18 -2.34 4.60
CA ARG A 86 3.60 -3.64 4.98
C ARG A 86 2.09 -3.54 4.96
N VAL A 87 1.53 -2.48 5.56
CA VAL A 87 0.08 -2.24 5.59
C VAL A 87 -0.49 -2.08 4.18
N ILE A 88 0.16 -1.29 3.32
CA ILE A 88 -0.27 -1.13 1.91
C ILE A 88 -0.22 -2.49 1.19
N THR A 89 0.82 -3.29 1.44
CA THR A 89 0.95 -4.61 0.80
C THR A 89 -0.16 -5.57 1.22
N PHE A 90 -0.53 -5.59 2.52
CA PHE A 90 -1.68 -6.36 3.00
C PHE A 90 -2.99 -5.88 2.38
N TYR A 91 -3.18 -4.58 2.24
CA TYR A 91 -4.33 -4.00 1.53
C TYR A 91 -4.40 -4.44 0.07
N VAL A 92 -3.29 -4.35 -0.68
CA VAL A 92 -3.20 -4.78 -2.08
C VAL A 92 -3.54 -6.26 -2.20
N TRP A 93 -2.99 -7.10 -1.33
CA TRP A 93 -3.27 -8.52 -1.32
C TRP A 93 -4.74 -8.81 -1.02
N ALA A 94 -5.34 -8.16 -0.01
CA ALA A 94 -6.75 -8.33 0.33
C ALA A 94 -7.68 -7.89 -0.82
N ARG A 95 -7.38 -6.76 -1.47
CA ARG A 95 -8.10 -6.29 -2.68
C ARG A 95 -7.95 -7.24 -3.86
N LEU A 96 -6.77 -7.84 -4.05
CA LEU A 96 -6.60 -8.89 -5.07
C LEU A 96 -7.49 -10.11 -4.79
N GLN A 97 -7.58 -10.57 -3.54
CA GLN A 97 -8.43 -11.71 -3.19
C GLN A 97 -9.93 -11.42 -3.36
N ARG A 98 -10.35 -10.17 -3.12
CA ARG A 98 -11.77 -9.77 -3.19
C ARG A 98 -12.23 -9.37 -4.59
N ASP A 99 -11.44 -8.55 -5.26
CA ASP A 99 -11.82 -7.82 -6.46
C ASP A 99 -10.98 -8.23 -7.68
N GLY A 100 -10.11 -9.23 -7.52
CA GLY A 100 -9.25 -9.76 -8.57
C GLY A 100 -8.26 -8.71 -9.10
N GLU A 101 -8.04 -8.75 -10.41
CA GLU A 101 -7.06 -7.89 -11.08
C GLU A 101 -7.37 -6.39 -10.93
N THR A 102 -8.65 -6.02 -10.84
CA THR A 102 -9.05 -4.62 -10.60
C THR A 102 -8.53 -4.14 -9.24
N GLY A 103 -8.73 -4.95 -8.20
CA GLY A 103 -8.22 -4.64 -6.86
C GLY A 103 -6.69 -4.57 -6.81
N LEU A 104 -6.01 -5.45 -7.53
CA LEU A 104 -4.55 -5.42 -7.66
C LEU A 104 -4.08 -4.14 -8.36
N ALA A 105 -4.68 -3.77 -9.50
CA ALA A 105 -4.28 -2.61 -10.28
C ALA A 105 -4.46 -1.31 -9.49
N GLU A 106 -5.58 -1.17 -8.79
CA GLU A 106 -5.86 -0.04 -7.91
C GLU A 106 -4.89 0.02 -6.72
N GLY A 107 -4.68 -1.13 -6.06
CA GLY A 107 -3.75 -1.22 -4.94
C GLY A 107 -2.30 -0.90 -5.33
N VAL A 108 -1.83 -1.41 -6.47
CA VAL A 108 -0.47 -1.10 -6.98
C VAL A 108 -0.36 0.39 -7.36
N THR A 109 -1.42 0.99 -7.88
CA THR A 109 -1.46 2.44 -8.15
C THR A 109 -1.33 3.24 -6.85
N LEU A 110 -2.01 2.82 -5.78
CA LEU A 110 -1.87 3.42 -4.45
C LEU A 110 -0.45 3.25 -3.89
N LEU A 111 0.12 2.05 -3.98
CA LEU A 111 1.49 1.77 -3.53
C LEU A 111 2.51 2.66 -4.25
N ALA A 112 2.41 2.79 -5.57
CA ALA A 112 3.27 3.66 -6.36
C ALA A 112 3.12 5.14 -5.94
N ALA A 113 1.88 5.61 -5.74
CA ALA A 113 1.61 6.97 -5.30
C ALA A 113 2.15 7.27 -3.90
N MET A 114 2.08 6.30 -2.96
CA MET A 114 2.68 6.44 -1.64
C MET A 114 4.21 6.48 -1.70
N LEU A 115 4.83 5.62 -2.52
CA LEU A 115 6.27 5.62 -2.75
C LEU A 115 6.76 6.94 -3.35
N GLU A 116 6.03 7.48 -4.34
CA GLU A 116 6.35 8.78 -4.96
C GLU A 116 6.23 9.93 -3.96
N ARG A 117 5.21 9.91 -3.10
CA ARG A 117 4.92 11.00 -2.16
C ARG A 117 5.79 11.00 -0.90
N PHE A 118 6.02 9.83 -0.31
CA PHE A 118 6.67 9.71 1.00
C PHE A 118 8.06 9.07 0.93
N GLY A 119 8.35 8.27 -0.10
CA GLY A 119 9.65 7.68 -0.35
C GLY A 119 10.24 6.97 0.87
N ALA A 120 11.44 7.37 1.26
CA ALA A 120 12.19 6.78 2.37
C ALA A 120 11.58 7.03 3.77
N MET A 121 10.57 7.91 3.89
CA MET A 121 9.86 8.14 5.15
C MET A 121 8.79 7.09 5.43
N LEU A 122 8.47 6.21 4.47
CA LEU A 122 7.51 5.14 4.69
C LEU A 122 8.04 4.13 5.70
N HIS A 123 7.15 3.64 6.55
CA HIS A 123 7.45 2.55 7.47
C HIS A 123 7.51 1.19 6.76
N PRO A 124 8.29 0.23 7.27
CA PRO A 124 9.24 0.37 8.37
C PRO A 124 10.48 1.16 7.91
N GLN A 125 10.79 2.25 8.62
CA GLN A 125 11.96 3.09 8.35
C GLN A 125 13.23 2.41 8.87
N ARG A 126 13.67 1.31 8.23
CA ARG A 126 14.88 0.52 8.58
C ARG A 126 15.24 0.54 10.08
N GLU A 127 14.28 0.26 10.98
CA GLU A 127 14.54 0.52 12.40
C GLU A 127 15.60 -0.43 13.00
N ARG A 128 15.73 -1.68 12.53
CA ARG A 128 16.55 -2.70 13.22
C ARG A 128 17.28 -3.74 12.39
N SER A 129 17.16 -3.74 11.05
CA SER A 129 18.00 -4.65 10.24
C SER A 129 19.49 -4.33 10.34
N CYS A 130 19.85 -3.13 10.84
CA CYS A 130 21.24 -2.78 11.10
C CYS A 130 21.74 -3.30 12.47
N LYS A 131 20.90 -3.37 13.51
CA LYS A 131 21.37 -3.82 14.84
C LYS A 131 21.60 -5.33 14.90
N SER A 132 20.72 -6.15 14.34
CA SER A 132 20.98 -7.61 14.28
C SER A 132 22.08 -8.01 13.31
N ALA A 133 22.59 -7.07 12.49
CA ALA A 133 23.77 -7.28 11.65
C ALA A 133 25.06 -6.76 12.31
N LEU A 134 24.95 -6.01 13.41
CA LEU A 134 26.09 -5.43 14.14
C LEU A 134 26.36 -6.15 15.47
N GLU A 135 25.42 -6.94 15.98
CA GLU A 135 25.60 -7.87 17.12
C GLU A 135 25.76 -9.30 16.61
#